data_AF-A0A133YFI0-F1
#
_entry.id   AF-A0A133YFI0-F1
#
_cell.length_a   1.000
_cell.length_b   1.000
_cell.length_c   1.000
_cell.angle_alpha   90.00
_cell.angle_beta   90.00
_cell.angle_gamma   90.00
#
_symmetry.space_group_name_H-M   'P 1'
#
loop_
_entity.id
_entity.type
_entity.pdbx_description
1 polymer ?
#
loop_
_entity_poly.entity_id
_entity_poly.type
_entity_poly.pdbx_seq_one_letter_code
_entity_poly.pdbx_strand_id
1 'polypeptide(L)'
;MKKIPGGTLLISMLIAAIIHTFCPDLFKIGGMTEALFSGSSMNFILGAAVFVSGCSLNSSSLPKVIKRYGTLLVFRTILIILVCLAFYYAFGVPGIAGISTLAFVCAITSVNPTLFLALVSDCGDEIDQ
;
A
#
# COMPACT_ATOMS: atom_id res chain seq x y z
N MET A 1 -8.58 1.39 -22.61
CA MET A 1 -7.83 2.38 -21.81
C MET A 1 -8.58 2.66 -20.52
N LYS A 2 -8.04 2.30 -19.35
CA LYS A 2 -8.57 2.80 -18.08
C LYS A 2 -8.26 4.29 -18.01
N LYS A 3 -9.26 5.15 -17.75
CA LYS A 3 -9.05 6.61 -17.66
C LYS A 3 -8.14 7.02 -16.50
N ILE A 4 -8.01 6.16 -15.49
CA ILE A 4 -7.21 6.38 -14.29
C ILE A 4 -6.40 5.08 -14.04
N PRO A 5 -5.06 5.12 -14.07
CA PRO A 5 -4.22 3.97 -13.74
C PRO A 5 -4.42 3.58 -12.28
N GLY A 6 -4.58 2.29 -11.99
CA GLY A 6 -4.97 1.82 -10.65
C GLY A 6 -6.38 2.25 -10.23
N GLY A 7 -7.13 2.92 -11.11
CA GLY A 7 -8.44 3.49 -10.80
C GLY A 7 -9.46 2.46 -10.36
N THR A 8 -9.41 1.24 -10.91
CA THR A 8 -10.29 0.14 -10.48
C THR A 8 -10.11 -0.16 -8.99
N LEU A 9 -8.87 -0.11 -8.47
CA LEU A 9 -8.61 -0.32 -7.04
C LEU A 9 -8.86 0.96 -6.23
N LEU A 10 -8.35 2.12 -6.67
CA LEU A 10 -8.49 3.38 -5.92
C LEU A 10 -9.95 3.79 -5.75
N ILE A 11 -10.75 3.69 -6.82
CA ILE A 11 -12.17 4.06 -6.79
C ILE A 11 -12.95 3.08 -5.91
N SER A 12 -12.69 1.78 -6.03
CA SER A 12 -13.35 0.78 -5.18
C SER A 12 -12.96 0.93 -3.71
N MET A 13 -11.71 1.24 -3.40
CA MET A 13 -11.25 1.53 -2.04
C MET A 13 -11.93 2.77 -1.45
N LEU A 14 -12.07 3.85 -2.22
CA LEU A 14 -12.74 5.06 -1.76
C LEU A 14 -14.22 4.81 -1.47
N ILE A 15 -14.92 4.10 -2.36
CA ILE A 15 -16.32 3.71 -2.14
C ILE A 15 -16.44 2.83 -0.90
N ALA A 16 -15.58 1.81 -0.76
CA ALA A 16 -15.58 0.94 0.42
C ALA A 16 -15.30 1.70 1.71
N ALA A 17 -14.36 2.65 1.71
CA ALA A 17 -14.05 3.49 2.87
C ALA A 17 -15.25 4.38 3.26
N ILE A 18 -15.94 4.98 2.29
CA ILE A 18 -17.16 5.77 2.55
C ILE A 18 -18.25 4.89 3.15
N ILE A 19 -18.54 3.73 2.55
CA ILE A 19 -19.54 2.79 3.06
C ILE A 19 -19.20 2.37 4.49
N HIS A 20 -17.96 1.98 4.76
CA HIS A 20 -17.52 1.57 6.09
C HIS A 20 -17.57 2.72 7.11
N THR A 21 -17.37 3.96 6.68
CA THR A 21 -17.46 5.14 7.56
C THR A 21 -18.89 5.40 8.04
N PHE A 22 -19.89 5.21 7.17
CA PHE A 22 -21.30 5.47 7.50
C PHE A 22 -22.08 4.22 7.95
N CYS A 23 -21.66 3.02 7.53
CA CYS A 23 -22.31 1.74 7.81
C CYS A 23 -21.27 0.65 8.11
N PRO A 24 -20.56 0.72 9.26
CA PRO A 24 -19.47 -0.21 9.60
C PRO A 24 -19.93 -1.67 9.77
N ASP A 25 -21.20 -1.90 10.08
CA ASP A 25 -21.76 -3.24 10.32
C ASP A 25 -22.41 -3.86 9.07
N LEU A 26 -22.37 -3.19 7.92
CA LEU A 26 -23.07 -3.63 6.70
C LEU A 26 -22.63 -5.03 6.23
N PHE A 27 -21.38 -5.40 6.47
CA PHE A 27 -20.80 -6.69 6.07
C PHE A 27 -20.70 -7.72 7.22
N LYS A 28 -21.19 -7.38 8.42
CA LYS A 28 -21.23 -8.28 9.59
C LYS A 28 -22.52 -9.10 9.61
N ILE A 29 -22.75 -9.84 8.53
CA ILE A 29 -23.97 -10.63 8.30
C ILE A 29 -23.80 -12.07 8.83
N GLY A 30 -22.62 -12.41 9.38
CA GLY A 30 -22.26 -13.77 9.76
C GLY A 30 -21.85 -14.67 8.58
N GLY A 31 -21.31 -15.84 8.91
CA GLY A 31 -20.97 -16.88 7.95
C GLY A 31 -19.83 -16.50 6.99
N MET A 32 -19.92 -16.98 5.75
CA MET A 32 -18.88 -16.83 4.74
C MET A 32 -18.65 -15.36 4.33
N THR A 33 -19.72 -14.55 4.28
CA THR A 33 -19.62 -13.14 3.89
C THR A 33 -18.78 -12.36 4.89
N GLU A 34 -19.08 -12.46 6.19
CA GLU A 34 -18.28 -11.79 7.22
C GLU A 34 -16.85 -12.32 7.26
N ALA A 35 -16.66 -13.63 7.10
CA ALA A 35 -15.33 -14.21 7.01
C ALA A 35 -14.52 -13.61 5.84
N LEU A 36 -15.10 -13.50 4.64
CA LEU A 36 -14.42 -12.94 3.46
C LEU A 36 -14.05 -11.47 3.63
N PHE A 37 -14.91 -10.66 4.26
CA PHE A 37 -14.68 -9.23 4.49
C PHE A 37 -13.93 -8.92 5.80
N SER A 38 -13.54 -9.94 6.56
CA SER A 38 -12.74 -9.77 7.78
C SER A 38 -11.28 -9.39 7.45
N GLY A 39 -10.65 -8.62 8.35
CA GLY A 39 -9.26 -8.19 8.18
C GLY A 39 -8.26 -9.35 8.06
N SER A 40 -8.51 -10.47 8.72
CA SER A 40 -7.65 -11.67 8.65
C SER A 40 -7.66 -12.30 7.26
N SER A 41 -8.83 -12.39 6.61
CA SER A 41 -8.96 -12.92 5.25
C SER A 41 -8.33 -12.01 4.21
N MET A 42 -8.42 -10.69 4.41
CA MET A 42 -7.78 -9.74 3.50
C MET A 42 -6.25 -9.84 3.53
N ASN A 43 -5.65 -10.03 4.71
CA ASN A 43 -4.22 -10.29 4.85
C ASN A 43 -3.80 -11.61 4.19
N PHE A 44 -4.64 -12.65 4.28
CA PHE A 44 -4.39 -13.93 3.61
C PHE A 44 -4.41 -13.78 2.08
N ILE A 45 -5.42 -13.12 1.52
CA ILE A 45 -5.53 -12.87 0.08
C ILE A 45 -4.33 -12.06 -0.42
N LEU A 46 -3.95 -11.02 0.33
CA LEU A 46 -2.76 -10.23 0.02
C LEU A 46 -1.48 -11.09 0.03
N GLY A 47 -1.28 -11.90 1.07
CA GLY A 47 -0.14 -12.80 1.18
C GLY A 47 -0.07 -13.78 0.01
N ALA A 48 -1.20 -14.38 -0.36
CA ALA A 48 -1.29 -15.28 -1.51
C ALA A 48 -0.98 -14.55 -2.83
N ALA A 49 -1.52 -13.34 -3.04
CA ALA A 49 -1.26 -12.56 -4.25
C ALA A 49 0.22 -12.18 -4.39
N VAL A 50 0.86 -11.74 -3.30
CA VAL A 50 2.30 -11.41 -3.28
C VAL A 50 3.13 -12.67 -3.51
N PHE A 51 2.76 -13.80 -2.91
CA PHE A 51 3.45 -15.07 -3.09
C PHE A 51 3.40 -15.55 -4.55
N VAL A 52 2.21 -15.54 -5.16
CA VAL A 52 2.03 -15.93 -6.57
C VAL A 52 2.82 -14.99 -7.49
N SER A 53 2.75 -13.68 -7.25
CA SER A 53 3.55 -12.69 -7.99
C SER A 53 5.05 -12.97 -7.87
N GLY A 54 5.54 -13.33 -6.68
CA GLY A 54 6.93 -13.72 -6.47
C GLY A 54 7.32 -15.01 -7.21
N CYS A 55 6.42 -16.00 -7.27
CA CYS A 55 6.65 -17.25 -8.00
C CYS A 55 6.66 -17.08 -9.52
N SER A 56 6.02 -16.04 -10.06
CA SER A 56 6.05 -15.73 -11.49
C SER A 56 7.37 -15.13 -11.97
N LEU A 57 8.28 -14.74 -11.07
CA LEU A 57 9.57 -14.15 -11.43
C LEU A 57 10.55 -15.18 -11.98
N ASN A 58 11.13 -14.86 -13.14
CA ASN A 58 12.22 -15.63 -13.71
C ASN A 58 13.53 -15.39 -12.96
N SER A 59 14.33 -16.45 -12.76
CA SER A 59 15.63 -16.38 -12.08
C SER A 59 16.63 -15.42 -12.76
N SER A 60 16.50 -15.21 -14.07
CA SER A 60 17.30 -14.27 -14.86
C SER A 60 16.89 -12.80 -14.65
N SER A 61 15.62 -12.54 -14.31
CA SER A 61 15.10 -11.19 -14.05
C SER A 61 15.30 -10.77 -12.60
N LEU A 62 15.36 -11.73 -11.67
CA LEU A 62 15.50 -11.49 -10.23
C LEU A 62 16.63 -10.50 -9.84
N PRO A 63 17.86 -10.57 -10.42
CA PRO A 63 18.91 -9.61 -10.09
C PRO A 63 18.57 -8.18 -10.53
N LYS A 64 17.87 -8.03 -11.67
CA LYS A 64 17.44 -6.71 -12.20
C LYS A 64 16.36 -6.10 -11.30
N VAL A 65 15.39 -6.93 -10.90
CA VAL A 65 14.30 -6.57 -9.96
C VAL A 65 14.90 -6.09 -8.63
N ILE A 66 15.76 -6.91 -8.01
CA ILE A 66 16.41 -6.56 -6.73
C ILE A 66 17.20 -5.27 -6.85
N LYS A 67 17.97 -5.08 -7.93
CA LYS A 67 18.74 -3.85 -8.13
C LYS A 67 17.84 -2.62 -8.25
N ARG A 68 16.76 -2.69 -9.04
CA ARG A 68 15.83 -1.57 -9.24
C ARG A 68 15.07 -1.24 -7.96
N TYR A 69 14.33 -2.21 -7.43
CA TYR A 69 13.50 -2.02 -6.25
C TYR A 69 14.31 -1.80 -4.98
N GLY A 70 15.47 -2.43 -4.86
CA GLY A 70 16.42 -2.18 -3.76
C GLY A 70 16.93 -0.74 -3.78
N THR A 71 17.32 -0.22 -4.95
CA THR A 71 17.75 1.18 -5.08
C THR A 71 16.61 2.14 -4.73
N LEU A 72 15.40 1.88 -5.24
CA LEU A 72 14.21 2.68 -4.92
C LEU A 72 13.86 2.64 -3.43
N LEU A 73 13.98 1.48 -2.78
CA LEU A 73 13.71 1.33 -1.36
C LEU A 73 14.71 2.11 -0.51
N VAL A 74 16.01 2.02 -0.82
CA VAL A 74 17.06 2.78 -0.12
C VAL A 74 16.83 4.28 -0.29
N PHE A 75 16.61 4.72 -1.53
CA PHE A 75 16.37 6.14 -1.81
C PHE A 75 15.11 6.65 -1.11
N ARG A 76 13.99 5.91 -1.19
CA ARG A 76 12.75 6.23 -0.48
C ARG A 76 12.96 6.31 1.03
N THR A 77 13.70 5.38 1.61
CA THR A 77 13.97 5.35 3.06
C THR A 77 14.75 6.59 3.49
N ILE A 78 15.81 6.94 2.75
CA ILE A 78 16.60 8.15 3.03
C ILE A 78 15.72 9.40 2.93
N LEU A 79 14.93 9.53 1.85
CA LEU A 79 14.03 10.67 1.68
C LEU A 79 13.01 10.77 2.82
N ILE A 80 12.39 9.66 3.21
CA ILE A 80 11.43 9.64 4.32
C ILE A 80 12.11 10.08 5.62
N ILE A 81 13.31 9.57 5.92
CA ILE A 81 14.06 9.98 7.12
C ILE A 81 14.30 11.48 7.11
N LEU A 82 14.74 12.05 5.98
CA LEU A 82 14.98 13.49 5.86
C LEU A 82 13.70 14.31 6.07
N VAL A 83 12.59 13.89 5.47
CA VAL A 83 11.29 14.58 5.61
C VAL A 83 10.76 14.49 7.03
N CYS A 84 10.87 13.32 7.68
CA CYS A 84 10.47 13.14 9.07
C CYS A 84 11.33 13.97 10.03
N LEU A 85 12.65 14.04 9.80
CA LEU A 85 13.55 14.89 10.57
C LEU A 85 13.21 16.38 10.38
N ALA A 86 12.99 16.81 9.14
CA ALA A 86 12.59 18.18 8.85
C ALA A 86 11.27 18.55 9.56
N PHE A 87 10.28 17.66 9.54
CA PHE A 87 9.03 17.84 10.26
C PHE A 87 9.25 17.95 11.77
N TYR A 88 10.06 17.05 12.34
CA TYR A 88 10.41 17.07 13.77
C TYR A 88 11.12 18.36 14.17
N TYR A 89 12.09 18.85 13.39
CA TYR A 89 12.78 20.10 13.71
C TYR A 89 11.88 21.33 13.55
N ALA A 90 10.90 21.30 12.64
CA ALA A 90 9.99 22.41 12.43
C ALA A 90 8.86 22.49 13.48
N PHE A 91 8.33 21.35 13.93
CA PHE A 91 7.11 21.31 14.75
C PHE A 91 7.27 20.58 16.10
N GLY A 92 8.40 19.90 16.32
CA GLY A 92 8.67 19.11 17.52
C GLY A 92 7.79 17.87 17.67
N VAL A 93 7.97 17.15 18.77
CA VAL A 93 7.17 15.95 19.12
C VAL A 93 5.64 16.17 19.04
N PRO A 94 5.06 17.26 19.61
CA PRO A 94 3.61 17.48 19.55
C PRO A 94 3.11 17.70 18.12
N GLY A 95 3.98 18.12 17.20
CA GLY A 95 3.64 18.36 15.80
C GLY A 95 2.71 19.55 15.62
N ILE A 96 1.89 19.52 14.56
CA ILE A 96 1.02 20.63 14.17
C ILE A 96 -0.37 20.13 13.77
N ALA A 97 -1.39 20.94 14.02
CA ALA A 97 -2.78 20.67 13.61
C ALA A 97 -3.33 19.31 14.10
N GLY A 98 -2.88 18.84 15.27
CA GLY A 98 -3.27 17.54 15.83
C GLY A 98 -2.54 16.33 15.25
N ILE A 99 -1.60 16.54 14.31
CA ILE A 99 -0.73 15.49 13.76
C ILE A 99 0.58 15.51 14.54
N SER A 100 0.76 14.54 15.43
CA SER A 100 2.03 14.35 16.14
C SER A 100 3.15 13.90 15.20
N THR A 101 4.40 14.07 15.61
CA THR A 101 5.55 13.53 14.85
C THR A 101 5.39 12.02 14.59
N LEU A 102 4.90 11.26 15.57
CA LEU A 102 4.67 9.82 15.42
C LEU A 102 3.59 9.54 14.35
N ALA A 103 2.46 10.25 14.40
CA ALA A 103 1.39 10.10 13.42
C ALA A 103 1.87 10.42 12.00
N PHE A 104 2.68 11.48 11.86
CA PHE A 104 3.27 11.87 10.58
C PHE A 104 4.21 10.78 10.03
N VAL A 105 5.11 10.26 10.87
CA VAL A 105 6.02 9.16 10.50
C VAL A 105 5.24 7.92 10.07
N CYS A 106 4.22 7.51 10.83
CA CYS A 106 3.37 6.37 10.46
C CYS A 106 2.64 6.59 9.13
N ALA A 107 2.13 7.79 8.88
CA ALA A 107 1.43 8.11 7.64
C ALA A 107 2.36 8.03 6.41
N ILE A 108 3.56 8.63 6.48
CA ILE A 108 4.46 8.71 5.33
C ILE A 108 5.20 7.39 5.05
N THR A 109 5.41 6.57 6.08
CA THR A 109 6.04 5.24 5.95
C THR A 109 5.08 4.16 5.44
N SER A 110 3.77 4.43 5.44
CA SER A 110 2.76 3.46 5.00
C SER A 110 2.96 3.01 3.54
N VAL A 111 2.82 1.71 3.31
CA VAL A 111 2.94 1.09 1.98
C VAL A 111 1.71 0.22 1.72
N ASN A 112 1.12 0.34 0.53
CA ASN A 112 0.01 -0.49 0.10
C ASN A 112 0.45 -1.42 -1.04
N PRO A 113 0.79 -2.70 -0.75
CA PRO A 113 1.24 -3.66 -1.75
C PRO A 113 0.16 -3.99 -2.80
N THR A 114 -1.13 -3.96 -2.43
CA THR A 114 -2.24 -4.19 -3.38
C THR A 114 -2.31 -3.08 -4.43
N LEU A 115 -2.16 -1.82 -4.00
CA LEU A 115 -2.13 -0.67 -4.91
C LEU A 115 -0.89 -0.72 -5.80
N PHE A 116 0.25 -1.12 -5.25
CA PHE A 116 1.46 -1.33 -6.02
C PHE A 116 1.24 -2.36 -7.13
N LEU A 117 0.71 -3.55 -6.81
CA LEU A 117 0.44 -4.59 -7.82
C LEU A 117 -0.56 -4.12 -8.89
N ALA A 118 -1.59 -3.37 -8.51
CA ALA A 118 -2.55 -2.80 -9.46
C ALA A 118 -1.90 -1.77 -10.41
N LEU A 119 -0.98 -0.96 -9.90
CA LEU A 119 -0.26 0.03 -10.70
C LEU A 119 0.81 -0.60 -11.58
N VAL A 120 1.54 -1.60 -11.10
CA VAL A 120 2.49 -2.38 -11.92
C VAL A 120 1.78 -3.05 -13.09
N SER A 121 0.57 -3.58 -12.88
CA SER A 121 -0.22 -4.17 -13.96
C SER A 121 -0.67 -3.13 -15.01
N ASP A 122 -0.93 -1.88 -14.60
CA ASP A 122 -1.46 -0.83 -15.49
C ASP A 122 -0.33 0.05 -16.09
N CYS A 123 0.83 0.16 -15.43
CA CYS A 123 1.89 1.13 -15.73
C CYS A 123 3.32 0.58 -15.65
N GLY A 124 3.52 -0.66 -15.20
CA GLY A 124 4.83 -1.28 -15.07
C GLY A 124 5.41 -1.74 -16.41
N ASP A 125 6.73 -1.90 -16.44
CA ASP A 125 7.48 -2.50 -17.55
C ASP A 125 7.89 -3.96 -17.26
N GLU A 126 8.64 -4.59 -18.17
CA GLU A 126 9.07 -6.01 -18.04
C GLU A 126 9.93 -6.30 -16.79
N ILE A 127 10.56 -5.29 -16.19
CA ILE A 127 11.34 -5.46 -14.95
C ILE A 127 10.42 -5.30 -13.74
N ASP A 128 9.28 -4.65 -13.92
CA ASP A 128 8.32 -4.42 -12.85
C ASP A 128 7.31 -5.56 -12.67
N GLN A 129 7.12 -6.40 -13.70
CA GLN A 129 6.23 -7.57 -13.75
C GLN A 129 6.94 -8.88 -13.37
#